data_AF-A0A524GM91-F1
#
_entry.id   AF-A0A524GM91-F1
#
_cell.length_a   1.000
_cell.length_b   1.000
_cell.length_c   1.000
_cell.angle_alpha   90.00
_cell.angle_beta   90.00
_cell.angle_gamma   90.00
#
_symmetry.space_group_name_H-M   'P 1'
#
loop_
_entity.id
_entity.type
_entity.pdbx_description
1 polymer ?
#
loop_
_entity_poly.entity_id
_entity_poly.type
_entity_poly.pdbx_seq_one_letter_code
_entity_poly.pdbx_strand_id
1 'polypeptide(L)'
;IPGLEVMLNSLSSATSDIPLIKASSKQSPGDLRMFGRNTAAAVREGAENAIAGAVERAFRTLRANAHDPTIILTGGGASRILGSLEQAALHRPNLVLHGLAHMLENAQ
;
A
#
# COMPACT_ATOMS: atom_id res chain seq x y z
N ILE A 1 -1.46 -0.15 -10.42
CA ILE A 1 -2.73 0.04 -9.68
C ILE A 1 -2.79 1.48 -9.15
N PRO A 2 -3.98 2.09 -8.97
CA PRO A 2 -4.08 3.41 -8.33
C PRO A 2 -3.55 3.35 -6.88
N GLY A 3 -3.02 4.47 -6.37
CA GLY A 3 -2.64 4.59 -4.96
C GLY A 3 -3.87 4.76 -4.05
N LEU A 4 -3.67 4.66 -2.74
CA LEU A 4 -4.78 4.67 -1.76
C LEU A 4 -5.67 5.92 -1.87
N GLU A 5 -5.07 7.11 -1.86
CA GLU A 5 -5.84 8.37 -1.97
C GLU A 5 -6.62 8.44 -3.29
N VAL A 6 -6.03 7.95 -4.39
CA VAL A 6 -6.71 7.89 -5.69
C VAL A 6 -7.90 6.94 -5.63
N MET A 7 -7.75 5.75 -5.05
CA MET A 7 -8.86 4.80 -4.88
C MET A 7 -10.02 5.40 -4.07
N LEU A 8 -9.71 6.03 -2.93
CA LEU A 8 -10.72 6.65 -2.06
C LEU A 8 -11.45 7.80 -2.77
N ASN A 9 -10.70 8.67 -3.46
CA ASN A 9 -11.27 9.77 -4.22
C ASN A 9 -12.15 9.27 -5.37
N SER A 10 -11.72 8.23 -6.10
CA SER A 10 -12.49 7.67 -7.21
C SER A 10 -13.85 7.15 -6.76
N LEU A 11 -13.92 6.47 -5.62
CA LEU A 11 -15.19 5.99 -5.06
C LEU A 11 -16.11 7.13 -4.66
N SER A 12 -15.57 8.17 -4.03
CA SER A 12 -16.35 9.34 -3.63
C SER A 12 -16.83 10.16 -4.83
N SER A 13 -16.03 10.31 -5.87
CA SER A 13 -16.39 11.12 -7.04
C SER A 13 -17.32 10.40 -8.02
N ALA A 14 -17.30 9.07 -8.04
CA ALA A 14 -18.04 8.28 -9.03
C ALA A 14 -19.32 7.63 -8.49
N THR A 15 -19.69 7.90 -7.23
CA THR A 15 -20.90 7.37 -6.60
C THR A 15 -21.64 8.44 -5.83
N SER A 16 -22.96 8.31 -5.67
CA SER A 16 -23.78 9.32 -4.98
C SER A 16 -23.68 9.25 -3.44
N ASP A 17 -23.45 8.04 -2.91
CA ASP A 17 -23.68 7.76 -1.48
C ASP A 17 -22.40 7.36 -0.72
N ILE A 18 -21.25 7.34 -1.39
CA ILE A 18 -19.95 7.13 -0.72
C ILE A 18 -19.33 8.52 -0.45
N PRO A 19 -19.26 8.97 0.81
CA PRO A 19 -18.63 10.24 1.14
C PRO A 19 -17.11 10.15 0.97
N LEU A 20 -16.46 11.32 0.91
CA LEU A 20 -15.01 11.38 0.87
C LEU A 20 -14.42 10.82 2.19
N ILE A 21 -13.76 9.66 2.07
CA ILE A 21 -13.07 9.01 3.19
C ILE A 21 -11.60 9.39 3.15
N LYS A 22 -11.07 9.88 4.27
CA LYS A 22 -9.63 10.12 4.43
C LYS A 22 -8.94 8.83 4.85
N ALA A 23 -7.73 8.61 4.34
CA ALA A 23 -6.91 7.51 4.79
C ALA A 23 -6.46 7.76 6.26
N SER A 24 -7.08 7.08 7.22
CA SER A 24 -6.75 7.20 8.65
C SER A 24 -5.65 6.23 9.07
N SER A 25 -4.67 6.69 9.84
CA SER A 25 -3.61 5.85 10.42
C SER A 25 -3.96 5.25 11.78
N LYS A 26 -5.08 5.64 12.40
CA LYS A 26 -5.45 5.21 13.75
C LYS A 26 -6.11 3.84 13.72
N GLN A 27 -5.49 2.90 14.43
CA GLN A 27 -5.99 1.55 14.67
C GLN A 27 -6.85 1.54 15.93
N SER A 28 -7.95 0.79 15.91
CA SER A 28 -8.63 0.38 17.14
C SER A 28 -8.14 -1.02 17.52
N PRO A 29 -7.82 -1.29 18.80
CA PRO A 29 -7.44 -2.64 19.23
C PRO A 29 -8.55 -3.64 18.90
N GLY A 30 -8.20 -4.76 18.26
CA GLY A 30 -9.14 -5.83 17.87
C GLY A 30 -9.82 -5.64 16.51
N ASP A 31 -9.50 -4.60 15.75
CA ASP A 31 -9.97 -4.45 14.38
C ASP A 31 -9.18 -5.40 13.45
N LEU A 32 -9.89 -6.30 12.75
CA LEU A 32 -9.28 -7.26 11.84
C LEU A 32 -8.71 -6.59 10.58
N ARG A 33 -9.04 -5.32 10.30
CA ARG A 33 -8.58 -4.52 9.14
C ARG A 33 -8.85 -5.17 7.78
N MET A 34 -9.66 -6.23 7.75
CA MET A 34 -10.01 -6.97 6.55
C MET A 34 -11.43 -6.63 6.08
N PHE A 35 -12.36 -6.45 7.01
CA PHE A 35 -13.77 -6.21 6.71
C PHE A 35 -14.29 -4.99 7.47
N GLY A 36 -14.97 -4.10 6.75
CA GLY A 36 -15.63 -2.95 7.35
C GLY A 36 -17.02 -3.28 7.91
N ARG A 37 -17.39 -2.66 9.04
CA ARG A 37 -18.74 -2.76 9.64
C ARG A 37 -19.64 -1.56 9.34
N ASN A 38 -19.16 -0.63 8.53
CA ASN A 38 -19.88 0.52 7.98
C ASN A 38 -19.21 0.92 6.65
N THR A 39 -19.87 1.77 5.86
CA THR A 39 -19.39 2.19 4.54
C THR A 39 -17.99 2.78 4.58
N ALA A 40 -17.72 3.68 5.54
CA ALA A 40 -16.41 4.33 5.66
C ALA A 40 -15.28 3.31 5.91
N ALA A 41 -15.50 2.36 6.81
CA ALA A 41 -14.55 1.28 7.09
C ALA A 41 -14.42 0.33 5.88
N ALA A 42 -15.52 -0.04 5.24
CA ALA A 42 -15.49 -0.97 4.10
C ALA A 42 -14.69 -0.40 2.92
N VAL A 43 -14.88 0.88 2.63
CA VAL A 43 -14.13 1.60 1.59
C VAL A 43 -12.64 1.71 1.96
N ARG A 44 -12.32 2.10 3.20
CA ARG A 44 -10.93 2.24 3.65
C ARG A 44 -10.19 0.91 3.68
N GLU A 45 -10.72 -0.07 4.41
CA GLU A 45 -10.09 -1.39 4.52
C GLU A 45 -10.03 -2.07 3.14
N GLY A 46 -11.08 -1.96 2.32
CA GLY A 46 -11.06 -2.51 0.96
C GLY A 46 -9.94 -1.93 0.09
N ALA A 47 -9.73 -0.61 0.14
CA ALA A 47 -8.66 0.04 -0.61
C ALA A 47 -7.25 -0.29 -0.08
N GLU A 48 -7.05 -0.34 1.25
CA GLU A 48 -5.78 -0.76 1.84
C GLU A 48 -5.45 -2.23 1.51
N ASN A 49 -6.43 -3.13 1.64
CA ASN A 49 -6.28 -4.55 1.31
C ASN A 49 -6.05 -4.78 -0.18
N ALA A 50 -6.63 -3.98 -1.07
CA ALA A 50 -6.36 -4.09 -2.50
C ALA A 50 -4.87 -3.87 -2.82
N ILE A 51 -4.22 -2.92 -2.14
CA ILE A 51 -2.80 -2.62 -2.34
C ILE A 51 -1.94 -3.73 -1.71
N ALA A 52 -2.20 -4.08 -0.44
CA ALA A 52 -1.45 -5.13 0.26
C ALA A 52 -1.57 -6.48 -0.47
N GLY A 53 -2.78 -6.88 -0.83
CA GLY A 53 -3.05 -8.11 -1.55
C GLY A 53 -2.44 -8.13 -2.96
N ALA A 54 -2.32 -6.98 -3.64
CA ALA A 54 -1.60 -6.90 -4.91
C ALA A 54 -0.10 -7.16 -4.74
N VAL A 55 0.53 -6.60 -3.70
CA VAL A 55 1.94 -6.85 -3.37
C VAL A 55 2.16 -8.33 -3.03
N GLU A 56 1.34 -8.89 -2.16
CA GLU A 56 1.44 -10.30 -1.75
C GLU A 56 1.19 -11.26 -2.91
N ARG A 57 0.21 -10.96 -3.78
CA ARG A 57 -0.03 -11.76 -4.98
C ARG A 57 1.18 -11.72 -5.92
N ALA A 58 1.81 -10.57 -6.10
CA ALA A 58 3.03 -10.45 -6.90
C ALA A 58 4.18 -11.25 -6.28
N PHE A 59 4.38 -11.14 -4.96
CA PHE A 59 5.39 -11.91 -4.22
C PHE A 59 5.20 -13.42 -4.37
N ARG A 60 3.97 -13.92 -4.11
CA ARG A 60 3.64 -15.34 -4.25
C ARG A 60 3.84 -15.84 -5.68
N THR A 61 3.46 -15.01 -6.68
CA THR A 61 3.66 -15.33 -8.09
C THR A 61 5.15 -15.49 -8.42
N LEU A 62 6.00 -14.57 -7.96
CA LEU A 62 7.45 -14.65 -8.18
C LEU A 62 8.07 -15.89 -7.51
N ARG A 63 7.71 -16.16 -6.24
CA ARG A 63 8.16 -17.37 -5.52
C ARG A 63 7.74 -18.65 -6.23
N ALA A 64 6.52 -18.71 -6.76
CA ALA A 64 6.01 -19.88 -7.49
C ALA A 64 6.78 -20.13 -8.81
N ASN A 65 7.45 -19.12 -9.35
CA ASN A 65 8.32 -19.22 -10.53
C ASN A 65 9.81 -19.35 -10.16
N ALA A 66 10.11 -19.91 -8.98
CA ALA A 66 11.46 -20.16 -8.47
C ALA A 66 12.35 -18.92 -8.33
N HIS A 67 11.77 -17.72 -8.20
CA HIS A 67 12.51 -16.52 -7.80
C HIS A 67 12.58 -16.37 -6.28
N ASP A 68 13.55 -15.58 -5.80
CA ASP A 68 13.66 -15.17 -4.40
C ASP A 68 13.53 -13.63 -4.26
N PRO A 69 12.29 -13.09 -4.33
CA PRO A 69 12.07 -11.65 -4.30
C PRO A 69 12.22 -11.07 -2.90
N THR A 70 12.67 -9.82 -2.83
CA THR A 70 12.62 -8.98 -1.62
C THR A 70 11.58 -7.89 -1.79
N ILE A 71 10.77 -7.64 -0.77
CA ILE A 71 9.81 -6.52 -0.78
C ILE A 71 10.53 -5.26 -0.28
N ILE A 72 10.57 -4.23 -1.13
CA ILE A 72 11.06 -2.90 -0.78
C ILE A 72 9.91 -1.90 -0.91
N LEU A 73 9.60 -1.17 0.16
CA LEU A 73 8.55 -0.16 0.17
C LEU A 73 9.15 1.24 0.23
N THR A 74 8.60 2.15 -0.58
CA THR A 74 8.96 3.58 -0.62
C THR A 74 7.71 4.43 -0.86
N GLY A 75 7.84 5.75 -0.81
CA GLY A 75 6.74 6.70 -1.00
C GLY A 75 5.83 6.86 0.21
N GLY A 76 4.96 7.89 0.18
CA GLY A 76 4.15 8.32 1.32
C GLY A 76 3.09 7.32 1.80
N GLY A 77 2.74 6.31 0.98
CA GLY A 77 1.81 5.26 1.35
C GLY A 77 2.43 4.06 2.08
N ALA A 78 3.77 3.96 2.12
CA ALA A 78 4.46 2.75 2.59
C ALA A 78 4.14 2.38 4.04
N SER A 79 4.13 3.35 4.95
CA SER A 79 3.87 3.12 6.37
C SER A 79 2.48 2.56 6.67
N ARG A 80 1.52 2.75 5.76
CA ARG A 80 0.13 2.30 5.94
C ARG A 80 -0.01 0.79 5.75
N ILE A 81 0.75 0.23 4.81
CA ILE A 81 0.71 -1.20 4.48
C ILE A 81 1.86 -2.00 5.10
N LEU A 82 2.89 -1.34 5.66
CA LEU A 82 4.06 -2.02 6.20
C LEU A 82 3.70 -3.11 7.23
N GLY A 83 2.74 -2.82 8.10
CA GLY A 83 2.27 -3.76 9.13
C GLY A 83 1.17 -4.72 8.68
N SER A 84 0.71 -4.63 7.43
CA SER A 84 -0.36 -5.50 6.90
C SER A 84 0.18 -6.58 5.95
N LEU A 85 1.46 -6.56 5.59
CA LEU A 85 2.06 -7.57 4.73
C LEU A 85 2.44 -8.81 5.54
N GLU A 86 2.15 -9.99 4.99
CA GLU A 86 2.61 -11.26 5.56
C GLU A 86 4.14 -11.39 5.61
N GLN A 87 4.84 -10.89 4.58
CA GLN A 87 6.29 -10.99 4.45
C GLN A 87 6.98 -9.69 4.86
N ALA A 88 8.12 -9.83 5.52
CA ALA A 88 8.91 -8.69 5.97
C ALA A 88 9.33 -7.81 4.78
N ALA A 89 9.04 -6.52 4.90
CA ALA A 89 9.36 -5.53 3.87
C ALA A 89 10.41 -4.54 4.36
N LEU A 90 11.34 -4.18 3.48
CA LEU A 90 12.35 -3.16 3.74
C LEU A 90 11.77 -1.79 3.42
N HIS A 91 11.49 -0.99 4.45
CA HIS A 91 11.09 0.39 4.25
C HIS A 91 12.31 1.26 3.89
N ARG A 92 12.24 1.92 2.73
CA ARG A 92 13.27 2.81 2.16
C ARG A 92 12.59 4.11 1.68
N PRO A 93 12.26 5.05 2.58
CA PRO A 93 11.50 6.24 2.23
C PRO A 93 12.22 7.16 1.23
N ASN A 94 13.55 7.18 1.25
CA ASN A 94 14.38 8.03 0.39
C ASN A 94 14.97 7.26 -0.80
N LEU A 95 14.38 6.13 -1.21
CA LEU A 95 14.93 5.26 -2.25
C LEU A 95 15.25 6.01 -3.56
N VAL A 96 14.35 6.90 -3.99
CA VAL A 96 14.57 7.73 -5.18
C VAL A 96 15.76 8.66 -5.02
N LEU A 97 15.88 9.33 -3.86
CA LEU A 97 16.99 10.25 -3.58
C LEU A 97 18.34 9.52 -3.53
N HIS A 98 18.38 8.33 -2.94
CA HIS A 98 19.58 7.49 -2.97
C HIS A 98 19.96 7.09 -4.39
N GLY A 99 18.98 6.78 -5.24
CA GLY A 99 19.21 6.49 -6.66
C GLY A 99 19.80 7.70 -7.41
N LEU A 100 19.27 8.90 -7.19
CA LEU A 100 19.78 10.13 -7.79
C LEU A 100 21.22 10.45 -7.35
N ALA A 101 21.53 10.29 -6.07
CA ALA A 101 22.89 10.46 -5.55
C ALA A 101 23.86 9.47 -6.22
N HIS A 102 23.46 8.20 -6.30
CA HIS A 102 24.27 7.16 -6.95
C HIS A 102 24.52 7.45 -8.44
N MET A 103 23.52 7.96 -9.17
CA MET A 103 23.69 8.35 -10.57
C MET A 103 24.69 9.50 -10.74
N LEU A 104 24.68 10.50 -9.86
CA LEU A 104 25.64 11.61 -9.89
C LEU A 104 27.06 11.14 -9.59
N GLU A 105 27.23 10.22 -8.64
CA GLU A 105 28.54 9.67 -8.26
C GLU A 105 29.17 8.82 -9.38
N ASN A 106 28.35 8.21 -10.24
CA ASN A 106 28.81 7.29 -11.30
C ASN A 106 28.69 7.86 -12.72
N ALA A 107 28.37 9.14 -12.86
CA ALA A 107 28.41 9.84 -14.14
C ALA A 107 29.86 10.19 -14.50
N GLN A 108 30.61 9.21 -15.02
CA GLN A 108 31.91 9.41 -15.68
C GLN A 108 31.81 9.15 -17.18
#